data_AF-A0A3P8KAQ7-F1
#
_entry.id   AF-A0A3P8KAQ7-F1
#
_cell.length_a   1.000
_cell.length_b   1.000
_cell.length_c   1.000
_cell.angle_alpha   90.00
_cell.angle_beta   90.00
_cell.angle_gamma   90.00
#
_symmetry.space_group_name_H-M   'P 1'
#
loop_
_entity.id
_entity.type
_entity.pdbx_description
1 polymer ?
#
loop_
_entity_poly.entity_id
_entity_poly.type
_entity_poly.pdbx_seq_one_letter_code
_entity_poly.pdbx_strand_id
1 'polypeptide(L)'
;MHPRFQAALPQLTADLQTAIAPMLTDPHFPAMLDADQVAALQSATGLDEDALAFALLPLAAACARADLSHFNVGAIARGVSGRWYFGGNMEFLGATMQQTVHAEQSAISHAWLRGEKSLLAITVNYTPCGHCRQFMNELNSSQVLRIHLPGREAQSLQHYLPDAFGPQDLEIKTLLMDEQDHGFPLSGDALAQAAIRAANRCHMPYSQSPSGVALELKDGTLFSGSYAENAAFNPTLPPLQGALNLLSLKRL
;
A
#
# COMPACT_ATOMS: atom_id res chain seq x y z
N MET A 1 2.82 18.11 12.98
CA MET A 1 3.17 17.59 11.64
C MET A 1 4.46 16.81 11.70
N HIS A 2 4.45 15.58 11.17
CA HIS A 2 5.64 14.74 11.09
C HIS A 2 6.74 15.41 10.21
N PRO A 3 8.03 15.41 10.60
CA PRO A 3 9.10 16.08 9.85
C PRO A 3 9.19 15.69 8.38
N ARG A 4 8.92 14.42 8.05
CA ARG A 4 8.93 13.90 6.67
C ARG A 4 8.11 14.74 5.67
N PHE A 5 6.99 15.32 6.09
CA PHE A 5 6.13 16.13 5.21
C PHE A 5 6.56 17.59 5.08
N GLN A 6 7.53 18.07 5.87
CA GLN A 6 7.95 19.48 5.86
C GLN A 6 8.50 19.93 4.51
N ALA A 7 9.20 19.06 3.78
CA ALA A 7 9.75 19.38 2.46
C ALA A 7 8.73 19.16 1.33
N ALA A 8 7.72 18.32 1.55
CA ALA A 8 6.72 17.98 0.54
C ALA A 8 5.51 18.92 0.57
N LEU A 9 5.09 19.39 1.74
CA LEU A 9 3.93 20.29 1.89
C LEU A 9 4.08 21.59 1.07
N PRO A 10 5.25 22.28 1.05
CA PRO A 10 5.41 23.50 0.25
C PRO A 10 5.34 23.28 -1.27
N GLN A 11 5.39 22.04 -1.75
CA GLN A 11 5.28 21.70 -3.17
C GLN A 11 3.82 21.67 -3.67
N LEU A 12 2.84 21.64 -2.74
CA LEU A 12 1.43 21.65 -3.07
C LEU A 12 0.95 23.07 -3.41
N THR A 13 -0.21 23.20 -4.06
CA THR A 13 -0.86 24.51 -4.25
C THR A 13 -1.34 25.09 -2.91
N ALA A 14 -1.42 26.42 -2.78
CA ALA A 14 -1.68 27.07 -1.49
C ALA A 14 -3.04 26.69 -0.86
N ASP A 15 -4.06 26.48 -1.68
CA ASP A 15 -5.38 25.97 -1.28
C ASP A 15 -5.28 24.54 -0.73
N LEU A 16 -4.59 23.64 -1.43
CA LEU A 16 -4.37 22.26 -0.99
C LEU A 16 -3.52 22.19 0.28
N GLN A 17 -2.47 23.01 0.38
CA GLN A 17 -1.67 23.14 1.61
C GLN A 17 -2.54 23.49 2.81
N THR A 18 -3.39 24.50 2.65
CA THR A 18 -4.29 24.97 3.71
C THR A 18 -5.30 23.90 4.09
N ALA A 19 -5.87 23.22 3.10
CA ALA A 19 -6.91 22.21 3.31
C ALA A 19 -6.37 20.93 3.98
N ILE A 20 -5.14 20.49 3.63
CA ILE A 20 -4.58 19.24 4.16
C ILE A 20 -3.76 19.43 5.44
N ALA A 21 -3.24 20.63 5.70
CA ALA A 21 -2.42 20.89 6.88
C ALA A 21 -3.04 20.39 8.20
N PRO A 22 -4.35 20.59 8.48
CA PRO A 22 -4.97 20.08 9.70
C PRO A 22 -4.84 18.55 9.85
N MET A 23 -5.00 17.81 8.76
CA MET A 23 -4.88 16.34 8.74
C MET A 23 -3.43 15.90 9.02
N LEU A 24 -2.46 16.66 8.51
CA LEU A 24 -1.04 16.40 8.73
C LEU A 24 -0.53 16.90 10.09
N THR A 25 -1.31 17.64 10.86
CA THR A 25 -0.84 18.15 12.16
C THR A 25 -0.63 17.03 13.18
N ASP A 26 -1.41 15.96 13.11
CA ASP A 26 -1.23 14.76 13.92
C ASP A 26 0.19 14.17 13.67
N PRO A 27 1.06 14.08 14.69
CA PRO A 27 2.37 13.47 14.54
C PRO A 27 2.32 11.99 14.10
N HIS A 28 1.17 11.33 14.26
CA HIS A 28 0.89 9.95 13.86
C HIS A 28 -0.14 9.84 12.74
N PHE A 29 -0.24 10.88 11.88
CA PHE A 29 -1.03 10.83 10.65
C PHE A 29 -0.81 9.47 9.96
N PRO A 30 -1.89 8.68 9.72
CA PRO A 30 -1.76 7.28 9.36
C PRO A 30 -1.30 7.03 7.91
N ALA A 31 -0.87 8.07 7.19
CA ALA A 31 -0.58 8.03 5.75
C ALA A 31 -1.78 7.52 4.93
N MET A 32 -2.97 7.97 5.30
CA MET A 32 -4.24 7.55 4.72
C MET A 32 -5.26 8.68 4.91
N LEU A 33 -6.16 8.83 3.95
CA LEU A 33 -7.29 9.77 3.99
C LEU A 33 -8.59 8.99 4.00
N ASP A 34 -9.50 9.36 4.90
CA ASP A 34 -10.87 8.87 4.89
C ASP A 34 -11.69 9.55 3.77
N ALA A 35 -12.82 8.94 3.36
CA ALA A 35 -13.58 9.41 2.21
C ALA A 35 -14.14 10.84 2.39
N ASP A 36 -14.51 11.22 3.62
CA ASP A 36 -14.94 12.57 3.97
C ASP A 36 -13.78 13.58 3.91
N GLN A 37 -12.57 13.17 4.28
CA GLN A 37 -11.36 13.97 4.13
C GLN A 37 -11.04 14.22 2.65
N VAL A 38 -11.12 13.17 1.81
CA VAL A 38 -10.96 13.31 0.35
C VAL A 38 -11.99 14.30 -0.22
N ALA A 39 -13.28 14.14 0.12
CA ALA A 39 -14.34 15.02 -0.35
C ALA A 39 -14.15 16.49 0.11
N ALA A 40 -13.64 16.70 1.33
CA ALA A 40 -13.31 18.02 1.84
C ALA A 40 -12.15 18.67 1.05
N LEU A 41 -11.11 17.90 0.71
CA LEU A 41 -9.99 18.37 -0.12
C LEU A 41 -10.46 18.73 -1.54
N GLN A 42 -11.30 17.90 -2.16
CA GLN A 42 -11.89 18.21 -3.47
C GLN A 42 -12.72 19.50 -3.41
N SER A 43 -13.55 19.65 -2.39
CA SER A 43 -14.38 20.85 -2.21
C SER A 43 -13.54 22.12 -2.01
N ALA A 44 -12.42 22.02 -1.30
CA ALA A 44 -11.54 23.16 -1.02
C ALA A 44 -10.68 23.58 -2.22
N THR A 45 -10.36 22.66 -3.13
CA THR A 45 -9.43 22.87 -4.24
C THR A 45 -10.09 22.91 -5.62
N GLY A 46 -11.32 22.38 -5.73
CA GLY A 46 -12.00 22.18 -7.01
C GLY A 46 -11.38 21.08 -7.87
N LEU A 47 -10.41 20.33 -7.36
CA LEU A 47 -9.79 19.22 -8.08
C LEU A 47 -10.73 18.00 -8.10
N ASP A 48 -10.81 17.32 -9.24
CA ASP A 48 -11.37 15.97 -9.28
C ASP A 48 -10.43 14.97 -8.57
N GLU A 49 -10.89 13.72 -8.41
CA GLU A 49 -10.12 12.71 -7.67
C GLU A 49 -8.75 12.42 -8.30
N ASP A 50 -8.67 12.39 -9.63
CA ASP A 50 -7.44 12.01 -10.32
C ASP A 50 -6.40 13.12 -10.17
N ALA A 51 -6.81 14.37 -10.40
CA ALA A 51 -5.97 15.55 -10.21
C ALA A 51 -5.53 15.71 -8.75
N LEU A 52 -6.44 15.47 -7.79
CA LEU A 52 -6.11 15.50 -6.37
C LEU A 52 -5.12 14.39 -6.01
N ALA A 53 -5.31 13.16 -6.50
CA ALA A 53 -4.38 12.06 -6.25
C ALA A 53 -2.97 12.38 -6.79
N PHE A 54 -2.86 12.96 -7.98
CA PHE A 54 -1.57 13.43 -8.50
C PHE A 54 -0.95 14.52 -7.62
N ALA A 55 -1.75 15.51 -7.21
CA ALA A 55 -1.28 16.58 -6.35
C ALA A 55 -0.77 16.08 -5.00
N LEU A 56 -1.30 14.96 -4.49
CA LEU A 56 -0.90 14.38 -3.21
C LEU A 56 0.31 13.42 -3.29
N LEU A 57 0.76 13.03 -4.47
CA LEU A 57 1.91 12.12 -4.64
C LEU A 57 3.20 12.57 -3.90
N PRO A 58 3.56 13.87 -3.81
CA PRO A 58 4.71 14.31 -3.04
C PRO A 58 4.63 13.90 -1.56
N LEU A 59 3.43 13.88 -0.97
CA LEU A 59 3.25 13.42 0.41
C LEU A 59 3.41 11.91 0.52
N ALA A 60 2.88 11.13 -0.42
CA ALA A 60 3.11 9.68 -0.45
C ALA A 60 4.61 9.34 -0.62
N ALA A 61 5.30 10.04 -1.53
CA ALA A 61 6.75 9.87 -1.74
C ALA A 61 7.58 10.30 -0.52
N ALA A 62 7.10 11.23 0.30
CA ALA A 62 7.74 11.61 1.56
C ALA A 62 7.71 10.49 2.62
N CYS A 63 6.91 9.45 2.43
CA CYS A 63 6.91 8.25 3.26
C CYS A 63 7.94 7.20 2.82
N ALA A 64 8.64 7.41 1.69
CA ALA A 64 9.62 6.47 1.19
C ALA A 64 10.85 6.35 2.10
N ARG A 65 11.46 5.16 2.09
CA ARG A 65 12.71 4.80 2.74
C ARG A 65 13.67 4.22 1.71
N ALA A 66 14.07 5.07 0.77
CA ALA A 66 14.99 4.75 -0.32
C ALA A 66 16.46 4.85 0.13
N ASP A 67 16.82 4.06 1.16
CA ASP A 67 18.12 4.16 1.83
C ASP A 67 19.30 3.76 0.91
N LEU A 68 19.04 3.08 -0.22
CA LEU A 68 20.05 2.67 -1.20
C LEU A 68 20.05 3.54 -2.47
N SER A 69 18.89 3.72 -3.10
CA SER A 69 18.76 4.41 -4.40
C SER A 69 18.64 5.92 -4.26
N HIS A 70 18.20 6.39 -3.08
CA HIS A 70 17.81 7.78 -2.83
C HIS A 70 16.73 8.29 -3.79
N PHE A 71 15.95 7.37 -4.37
CA PHE A 71 14.90 7.65 -5.32
C PHE A 71 13.54 7.38 -4.68
N ASN A 72 12.89 8.47 -4.22
CA ASN A 72 11.62 8.39 -3.51
C ASN A 72 10.46 8.25 -4.51
N VAL A 73 9.78 7.10 -4.46
CA VAL A 73 8.60 6.77 -5.25
C VAL A 73 7.38 6.79 -4.33
N GLY A 74 6.32 7.45 -4.76
CA GLY A 74 5.05 7.54 -4.03
C GLY A 74 3.93 6.87 -4.81
N ALA A 75 3.01 6.24 -4.08
CA ALA A 75 1.80 5.65 -4.63
C ALA A 75 0.59 5.98 -3.74
N ILE A 76 -0.58 6.12 -4.34
CA ILE A 76 -1.86 6.26 -3.64
C ILE A 76 -2.81 5.20 -4.19
N ALA A 77 -3.21 4.24 -3.34
CA ALA A 77 -4.24 3.25 -3.65
C ALA A 77 -5.62 3.79 -3.24
N ARG A 78 -6.59 3.80 -4.15
CA ARG A 78 -7.96 4.21 -3.90
C ARG A 78 -8.84 2.98 -3.69
N GLY A 79 -9.31 2.81 -2.46
CA GLY A 79 -10.17 1.70 -2.07
C GLY A 79 -11.60 1.88 -2.55
N VAL A 80 -12.34 0.78 -2.70
CA VAL A 80 -13.78 0.82 -2.99
C VAL A 80 -14.59 1.48 -1.87
N SER A 81 -14.03 1.58 -0.67
CA SER A 81 -14.61 2.33 0.45
C SER A 81 -14.55 3.86 0.29
N GLY A 82 -13.81 4.38 -0.70
CA GLY A 82 -13.51 5.80 -0.85
C GLY A 82 -12.29 6.27 -0.05
N ARG A 83 -11.69 5.39 0.78
CA ARG A 83 -10.44 5.70 1.51
C ARG A 83 -9.24 5.63 0.58
N TRP A 84 -8.28 6.52 0.81
CA TRP A 84 -7.04 6.60 0.03
C TRP A 84 -5.85 6.24 0.91
N TYR A 85 -4.99 5.35 0.43
CA TYR A 85 -3.88 4.77 1.18
C TYR A 85 -2.57 5.15 0.53
N PHE A 86 -1.70 5.85 1.25
CA PHE A 86 -0.37 6.19 0.74
C PHE A 86 0.55 4.98 0.85
N GLY A 87 1.51 4.93 -0.07
CA GLY A 87 2.63 4.02 -0.06
C GLY A 87 3.91 4.69 -0.55
N GLY A 88 5.05 4.25 -0.02
CA GLY A 88 6.38 4.69 -0.42
C GLY A 88 7.31 3.48 -0.55
N ASN A 89 8.29 3.54 -1.46
CA ASN A 89 9.24 2.44 -1.60
C ASN A 89 10.13 2.31 -0.36
N MET A 90 10.55 1.08 -0.04
CA MET A 90 11.41 0.77 1.10
C MET A 90 12.58 -0.12 0.67
N GLU A 91 13.77 0.29 1.02
CA GLU A 91 15.03 -0.38 0.72
C GLU A 91 15.82 -0.60 2.02
N PHE A 92 16.49 -1.74 2.14
CA PHE A 92 17.09 -2.16 3.40
C PHE A 92 18.59 -2.38 3.22
N LEU A 93 19.41 -1.44 3.70
CA LEU A 93 20.87 -1.56 3.68
C LEU A 93 21.33 -2.82 4.45
N GLY A 94 22.29 -3.55 3.88
CA GLY A 94 22.80 -4.80 4.45
C GLY A 94 21.91 -6.02 4.23
N ALA A 95 20.68 -5.84 3.72
CA ALA A 95 19.85 -6.93 3.22
C ALA A 95 20.08 -7.13 1.71
N THR A 96 19.21 -7.88 1.05
CA THR A 96 19.25 -8.13 -0.40
C THR A 96 18.10 -7.43 -1.12
N MET A 97 18.22 -7.28 -2.44
CA MET A 97 17.18 -6.67 -3.29
C MET A 97 15.83 -7.37 -3.19
N GLN A 98 15.79 -8.66 -2.86
CA GLN A 98 14.55 -9.42 -2.67
C GLN A 98 13.72 -8.93 -1.47
N GLN A 99 14.29 -8.11 -0.58
CA GLN A 99 13.59 -7.55 0.57
C GLN A 99 12.95 -6.19 0.26
N THR A 100 13.23 -5.60 -0.89
CA THR A 100 12.72 -4.29 -1.31
C THR A 100 11.20 -4.30 -1.43
N VAL A 101 10.54 -3.26 -0.94
CA VAL A 101 9.11 -3.03 -1.12
C VAL A 101 8.93 -1.86 -2.07
N HIS A 102 8.18 -2.06 -3.15
CA HIS A 102 7.85 -1.00 -4.08
C HIS A 102 6.73 -0.11 -3.54
N ALA A 103 6.62 1.14 -4.01
CA ALA A 103 5.58 2.06 -3.56
C ALA A 103 4.16 1.50 -3.82
N GLU A 104 3.97 0.81 -4.94
CA GLU A 104 2.71 0.14 -5.29
C GLU A 104 2.38 -0.98 -4.31
N GLN A 105 3.35 -1.85 -4.03
CA GLN A 105 3.19 -2.91 -3.02
C GLN A 105 2.89 -2.32 -1.64
N SER A 106 3.57 -1.22 -1.28
CA SER A 106 3.36 -0.50 -0.03
C SER A 106 1.92 0.02 0.10
N ALA A 107 1.40 0.73 -0.92
CA ALA A 107 0.05 1.28 -0.89
C ALA A 107 -1.04 0.20 -0.89
N ILE A 108 -0.87 -0.85 -1.71
CA ILE A 108 -1.80 -1.98 -1.80
C ILE A 108 -1.82 -2.77 -0.48
N SER A 109 -0.64 -3.10 0.07
CA SER A 109 -0.51 -3.76 1.36
C SER A 109 -1.11 -2.92 2.49
N HIS A 110 -0.92 -1.60 2.44
CA HIS A 110 -1.52 -0.69 3.41
C HIS A 110 -3.05 -0.76 3.38
N ALA A 111 -3.66 -0.68 2.19
CA ALA A 111 -5.10 -0.81 2.02
C ALA A 111 -5.60 -2.18 2.54
N TRP A 112 -5.00 -3.27 2.07
CA TRP A 112 -5.38 -4.63 2.45
C TRP A 112 -5.27 -4.86 3.96
N LEU A 113 -4.13 -4.53 4.58
CA LEU A 113 -3.92 -4.75 6.02
C LEU A 113 -4.87 -3.91 6.89
N ARG A 114 -5.38 -2.78 6.37
CA ARG A 114 -6.43 -1.95 7.00
C ARG A 114 -7.86 -2.45 6.74
N GLY A 115 -8.03 -3.54 6.00
CA GLY A 115 -9.32 -4.18 5.74
C GLY A 115 -10.04 -3.68 4.50
N GLU A 116 -9.38 -2.93 3.63
CA GLU A 116 -9.95 -2.59 2.32
C GLU A 116 -10.21 -3.87 1.53
N LYS A 117 -11.37 -3.94 0.87
CA LYS A 117 -11.85 -5.18 0.23
C LYS A 117 -11.47 -5.28 -1.24
N SER A 118 -11.27 -4.14 -1.90
CA SER A 118 -10.87 -4.07 -3.30
C SER A 118 -10.35 -2.67 -3.60
N LEU A 119 -9.57 -2.52 -4.68
CA LEU A 119 -9.10 -1.22 -5.16
C LEU A 119 -9.81 -0.83 -6.44
N LEU A 120 -10.12 0.45 -6.58
CA LEU A 120 -10.64 1.05 -7.81
C LEU A 120 -9.48 1.45 -8.72
N ALA A 121 -8.45 2.05 -8.12
CA ALA A 121 -7.34 2.62 -8.86
C ALA A 121 -6.07 2.74 -8.00
N ILE A 122 -4.95 2.90 -8.69
CA ILE A 122 -3.68 3.31 -8.09
C ILE A 122 -3.07 4.45 -8.90
N THR A 123 -2.60 5.48 -8.19
CA THR A 123 -1.92 6.64 -8.76
C THR A 123 -0.46 6.63 -8.31
N VAL A 124 0.48 6.73 -9.25
CA VAL A 124 1.93 6.63 -8.98
C VAL A 124 2.69 7.71 -9.76
N ASN A 125 3.84 8.16 -9.24
CA ASN A 125 4.65 9.18 -9.92
C ASN A 125 5.47 8.65 -11.11
N TYR A 126 5.70 7.34 -11.18
CA TYR A 126 6.44 6.68 -12.26
C TYR A 126 5.69 5.45 -12.77
N THR A 127 5.94 5.06 -14.03
CA THR A 127 5.29 3.87 -14.61
C THR A 127 5.66 2.61 -13.82
N PRO A 128 4.69 1.79 -13.38
CA PRO A 128 4.98 0.57 -12.64
C PRO A 128 5.93 -0.37 -13.39
N CYS A 129 6.91 -0.92 -12.70
CA CYS A 129 7.81 -1.92 -13.26
C CYS A 129 7.09 -3.28 -13.44
N GLY A 130 7.72 -4.22 -14.14
CA GLY A 130 7.13 -5.55 -14.38
C GLY A 130 6.76 -6.29 -13.09
N HIS A 131 7.57 -6.17 -12.04
CA HIS A 131 7.31 -6.75 -10.72
C HIS A 131 6.02 -6.21 -10.09
N CYS A 132 5.81 -4.89 -10.10
CA CYS A 132 4.58 -4.28 -9.58
C CYS A 132 3.34 -4.63 -10.41
N ARG A 133 3.47 -4.68 -11.74
CA ARG A 133 2.38 -5.11 -12.62
C ARG A 133 1.94 -6.53 -12.28
N GLN A 134 2.90 -7.43 -12.11
CA GLN A 134 2.64 -8.81 -11.75
C GLN A 134 2.04 -8.94 -10.34
N PHE A 135 2.51 -8.14 -9.38
CA PHE A 135 1.92 -8.09 -8.03
C PHE A 135 0.45 -7.64 -8.06
N MET A 136 0.13 -6.61 -8.85
CA MET A 136 -1.25 -6.14 -9.02
C MET A 136 -2.17 -7.16 -9.69
N ASN A 137 -1.62 -8.09 -10.49
CA ASN A 137 -2.41 -9.12 -11.16
C ASN A 137 -2.94 -10.20 -10.19
N GLU A 138 -2.47 -10.19 -8.94
CA GLU A 138 -2.96 -11.06 -7.87
C GLU A 138 -4.27 -10.58 -7.23
N LEU A 139 -4.58 -9.29 -7.38
CA LEU A 139 -5.70 -8.66 -6.69
C LEU A 139 -7.04 -9.13 -7.25
N ASN A 140 -8.05 -9.18 -6.39
CA ASN A 140 -9.44 -9.38 -6.80
C ASN A 140 -9.96 -8.29 -7.76
N SER A 141 -9.28 -7.15 -7.84
CA SER A 141 -9.56 -6.05 -8.76
C SER A 141 -8.74 -6.07 -10.05
N SER A 142 -7.89 -7.07 -10.31
CA SER A 142 -6.92 -7.06 -11.42
C SER A 142 -7.53 -6.74 -12.79
N GLN A 143 -8.78 -7.16 -13.04
CA GLN A 143 -9.50 -6.91 -14.30
C GLN A 143 -10.02 -5.48 -14.47
N VAL A 144 -10.24 -4.76 -13.37
CA VAL A 144 -10.88 -3.43 -13.36
C VAL A 144 -9.98 -2.32 -12.83
N LEU A 145 -8.83 -2.67 -12.22
CA LEU A 145 -7.90 -1.72 -11.62
C LEU A 145 -7.41 -0.72 -12.65
N ARG A 146 -7.57 0.57 -12.34
CA ARG A 146 -7.08 1.69 -13.15
C ARG A 146 -5.74 2.20 -12.62
N ILE A 147 -4.79 2.41 -13.52
CA ILE A 147 -3.46 2.94 -13.20
C ILE A 147 -3.36 4.35 -13.76
N HIS A 148 -3.07 5.30 -12.88
CA HIS A 148 -3.00 6.73 -13.20
C HIS A 148 -1.55 7.20 -13.13
N LEU A 149 -1.08 7.84 -14.20
CA LEU A 149 0.27 8.37 -14.35
C LEU A 149 0.24 9.85 -14.74
N PRO A 150 1.15 10.69 -14.21
CA PRO A 150 1.21 12.10 -14.57
C PRO A 150 1.37 12.28 -16.09
N GLY A 151 0.54 13.13 -16.69
CA GLY A 151 0.61 13.47 -18.11
C GLY A 151 0.22 12.33 -19.07
N ARG A 152 -0.50 11.31 -18.59
CA ARG A 152 -1.01 10.20 -19.41
C ARG A 152 -2.46 9.93 -19.10
N GLU A 153 -3.19 9.42 -20.09
CA GLU A 153 -4.51 8.86 -19.84
C GLU A 153 -4.40 7.67 -18.88
N ALA A 154 -5.37 7.52 -17.99
CA ALA A 154 -5.48 6.34 -17.15
C ALA A 154 -5.64 5.10 -18.02
N GLN A 155 -5.01 4.00 -17.64
CA GLN A 155 -5.05 2.74 -18.37
C GLN A 155 -5.40 1.59 -17.42
N SER A 156 -5.90 0.48 -17.95
CA SER A 156 -6.13 -0.73 -17.15
C SER A 156 -4.81 -1.45 -16.88
N LEU A 157 -4.81 -2.38 -15.93
CA LEU A 157 -3.64 -3.25 -15.72
C LEU A 157 -3.26 -4.02 -17.00
N GLN A 158 -4.22 -4.49 -17.78
CA GLN A 158 -4.00 -5.27 -19.01
C GLN A 158 -3.27 -4.48 -20.09
N HIS A 159 -3.44 -3.16 -20.13
CA HIS A 159 -2.66 -2.31 -21.04
C HIS A 159 -1.16 -2.39 -20.73
N TYR A 160 -0.80 -2.45 -19.45
CA TYR A 160 0.60 -2.53 -19.02
C TYR A 160 1.14 -3.96 -18.92
N LEU A 161 0.25 -4.95 -18.83
CA LEU A 161 0.58 -6.36 -18.72
C LEU A 161 -0.26 -7.16 -19.75
N PRO A 162 0.04 -7.05 -21.05
CA PRO A 162 -0.63 -7.85 -22.07
C PRO A 162 -0.25 -9.33 -21.93
N ASP A 163 -1.18 -10.22 -22.30
CA ASP A 163 -1.01 -11.69 -22.20
C ASP A 163 -0.46 -12.14 -20.84
N ALA A 164 -1.05 -11.55 -19.78
CA ALA A 164 -0.58 -11.69 -18.42
C ALA A 164 -0.67 -13.14 -17.91
N PHE A 165 0.39 -13.58 -17.23
CA PHE A 165 0.34 -14.73 -16.35
C PHE A 165 -0.22 -14.31 -14.98
N GLY A 166 -1.04 -15.14 -14.35
CA GLY A 166 -1.65 -14.84 -13.05
C GLY A 166 -2.38 -16.01 -12.40
N PRO A 167 -3.18 -15.73 -11.35
CA PRO A 167 -3.88 -16.75 -10.56
C PRO A 167 -4.77 -17.69 -11.39
N GLN A 168 -5.35 -17.16 -12.48
CA GLN A 168 -6.21 -17.92 -13.39
C GLN A 168 -5.47 -19.07 -14.10
N ASP A 169 -4.20 -18.87 -14.46
CA ASP A 169 -3.38 -19.90 -15.11
C ASP A 169 -3.04 -21.06 -14.18
N LEU A 170 -3.11 -20.81 -12.88
CA LEU A 170 -2.90 -21.79 -11.81
C LEU A 170 -4.23 -22.23 -11.16
N GLU A 171 -5.36 -21.91 -11.80
CA GLU A 171 -6.72 -22.27 -11.37
C GLU A 171 -7.10 -21.79 -9.95
N ILE A 172 -6.46 -20.71 -9.47
CA ILE A 172 -6.75 -20.10 -8.17
C ILE A 172 -8.00 -19.23 -8.26
N LYS A 173 -8.93 -19.43 -7.33
CA LYS A 173 -10.22 -18.72 -7.28
C LYS A 173 -10.31 -17.63 -6.21
N THR A 174 -9.58 -17.81 -5.11
CA THR A 174 -9.50 -16.82 -4.03
C THR A 174 -8.32 -15.92 -4.30
N LEU A 175 -8.57 -14.63 -4.52
CA LEU A 175 -7.57 -13.66 -4.93
C LEU A 175 -7.06 -12.84 -3.74
N LEU A 176 -5.97 -12.10 -3.92
CA LEU A 176 -5.50 -11.19 -2.89
C LEU A 176 -6.54 -10.07 -2.65
N MET A 177 -6.75 -9.73 -1.37
CA MET A 177 -7.83 -8.86 -0.84
C MET A 177 -9.21 -9.51 -0.68
N ASP A 178 -9.44 -10.72 -1.20
CA ASP A 178 -10.62 -11.51 -0.81
C ASP A 178 -10.56 -11.89 0.68
N GLU A 179 -11.73 -12.11 1.27
CA GLU A 179 -11.85 -12.51 2.66
C GLU A 179 -11.32 -13.93 2.88
N GLN A 180 -10.36 -14.04 3.80
CA GLN A 180 -9.69 -15.29 4.14
C GLN A 180 -9.53 -15.36 5.67
N ASP A 181 -9.90 -16.50 6.24
CA ASP A 181 -9.63 -16.88 7.63
C ASP A 181 -9.24 -18.36 7.67
N HIS A 182 -7.97 -18.64 7.99
CA HIS A 182 -7.43 -20.00 8.06
C HIS A 182 -7.72 -20.70 9.39
N GLY A 183 -8.33 -20.00 10.37
CA GLY A 183 -8.88 -20.62 11.58
C GLY A 183 -7.86 -21.14 12.60
N PHE A 184 -6.59 -20.70 12.55
CA PHE A 184 -5.61 -21.04 13.58
C PHE A 184 -6.01 -20.41 14.93
N PRO A 185 -5.97 -21.19 16.03
CA PRO A 185 -6.37 -20.70 17.34
C PRO A 185 -5.36 -19.66 17.87
N LEU A 186 -5.89 -18.55 18.39
CA LEU A 186 -5.06 -17.54 19.03
C LEU A 186 -4.52 -18.08 20.36
N SER A 187 -3.23 -17.92 20.58
CA SER A 187 -2.56 -18.31 21.83
C SER A 187 -1.37 -17.40 22.13
N GLY A 188 -0.87 -17.44 23.38
CA GLY A 188 0.23 -16.59 23.82
C GLY A 188 -0.19 -15.17 24.21
N ASP A 189 0.80 -14.29 24.30
CA ASP A 189 0.63 -12.87 24.63
C ASP A 189 0.02 -12.05 23.48
N ALA A 190 -0.12 -10.74 23.67
CA ALA A 190 -0.71 -9.85 22.68
C ALA A 190 0.07 -9.83 21.35
N LEU A 191 1.39 -9.95 21.39
CA LEU A 191 2.27 -9.96 20.21
C LEU A 191 2.11 -11.26 19.43
N ALA A 192 2.14 -12.41 20.11
CA ALA A 192 1.90 -13.72 19.51
C ALA A 192 0.51 -13.81 18.88
N GLN A 193 -0.53 -13.37 19.59
CA GLN A 193 -1.89 -13.35 19.05
C GLN A 193 -2.03 -12.41 17.84
N ALA A 194 -1.30 -11.29 17.80
CA ALA A 194 -1.30 -10.40 16.64
C ALA A 194 -0.65 -11.06 15.41
N ALA A 195 0.45 -11.80 15.60
CA ALA A 195 1.08 -12.58 14.54
C ALA A 195 0.17 -13.71 14.03
N ILE A 196 -0.52 -14.43 14.91
CA ILE A 196 -1.48 -15.48 14.51
C ILE A 196 -2.68 -14.88 13.78
N ARG A 197 -3.22 -13.74 14.24
CA ARG A 197 -4.28 -13.01 13.51
C ARG A 197 -3.83 -12.62 12.10
N ALA A 198 -2.59 -12.18 11.93
CA ALA A 198 -2.02 -11.88 10.62
C ALA A 198 -1.83 -13.15 9.76
N ALA A 199 -1.41 -14.26 10.36
CA ALA A 199 -1.33 -15.54 9.66
C ALA A 199 -2.71 -16.03 9.20
N ASN A 200 -3.76 -15.90 10.01
CA ASN A 200 -5.13 -16.31 9.66
C ASN A 200 -5.69 -15.61 8.42
N ARG A 201 -5.24 -14.39 8.13
CA ARG A 201 -5.72 -13.59 7.00
C ARG A 201 -4.75 -13.53 5.82
N CYS A 202 -3.64 -14.27 5.87
CA CYS A 202 -2.64 -14.25 4.80
C CYS A 202 -3.19 -14.84 3.50
N HIS A 203 -2.60 -14.48 2.37
CA HIS A 203 -2.92 -15.04 1.06
C HIS A 203 -1.78 -15.96 0.63
N MET A 204 -2.02 -17.27 0.59
CA MET A 204 -0.98 -18.28 0.35
C MET A 204 -1.45 -19.52 -0.44
N PRO A 205 -2.20 -19.35 -1.54
CA PRO A 205 -2.80 -20.48 -2.24
C PRO A 205 -1.79 -21.39 -2.93
N TYR A 206 -0.53 -20.96 -3.10
CA TYR A 206 0.48 -21.68 -3.88
C TYR A 206 1.31 -22.61 -2.99
N SER A 207 1.91 -22.08 -1.92
CA SER A 207 2.78 -22.86 -1.03
C SER A 207 2.05 -23.50 0.14
N GLN A 208 0.84 -23.04 0.44
CA GLN A 208 0.08 -23.44 1.64
C GLN A 208 0.85 -23.22 2.95
N SER A 209 1.70 -22.18 3.00
CA SER A 209 2.53 -21.85 4.16
C SER A 209 2.03 -20.60 4.88
N PRO A 210 1.02 -20.71 5.77
CA PRO A 210 0.45 -19.57 6.47
C PRO A 210 1.48 -18.91 7.37
N SER A 211 1.64 -17.59 7.21
CA SER A 211 2.55 -16.83 8.04
C SER A 211 2.11 -15.38 8.26
N GLY A 212 2.46 -14.87 9.43
CA GLY A 212 2.19 -13.52 9.88
C GLY A 212 3.29 -13.06 10.82
N VAL A 213 3.59 -11.77 10.80
CA VAL A 213 4.59 -11.14 11.66
C VAL A 213 3.91 -10.04 12.43
N ALA A 214 4.26 -9.89 13.70
CA ALA A 214 3.90 -8.72 14.50
C ALA A 214 5.17 -8.10 15.11
N LEU A 215 5.18 -6.78 15.21
CA LEU A 215 6.25 -5.95 15.75
C LEU A 215 5.68 -5.13 16.90
N GLU A 216 6.36 -5.14 18.05
CA GLU A 216 6.03 -4.30 19.19
C GLU A 216 7.05 -3.17 19.34
N LEU A 217 6.57 -1.93 19.41
CA LEU A 217 7.41 -0.77 19.67
C LEU A 217 7.64 -0.57 21.16
N LYS A 218 8.62 0.27 21.50
CA LYS A 218 8.92 0.64 22.90
C LYS A 218 7.75 1.29 23.64
N ASP A 219 6.80 1.88 22.91
CA ASP A 219 5.57 2.47 23.47
C ASP A 219 4.40 1.48 23.55
N GLY A 220 4.62 0.19 23.24
CA GLY A 220 3.60 -0.87 23.23
C GLY A 220 2.74 -0.91 21.96
N THR A 221 2.97 -0.04 20.98
CA THR A 221 2.22 -0.10 19.71
C THR A 221 2.58 -1.37 18.95
N LEU A 222 1.56 -2.11 18.52
CA LEU A 222 1.71 -3.28 17.66
C LEU A 222 1.47 -2.94 16.18
N PHE A 223 2.32 -3.45 15.30
CA PHE A 223 2.13 -3.49 13.86
C PHE A 223 2.20 -4.93 13.38
N SER A 224 1.28 -5.36 12.53
CA SER A 224 1.28 -6.73 12.01
C SER A 224 1.14 -6.77 10.50
N GLY A 225 1.83 -7.72 9.88
CA GLY A 225 1.86 -7.94 8.45
C GLY A 225 1.53 -9.39 8.14
N SER A 226 0.72 -9.59 7.11
CA SER A 226 0.25 -10.90 6.65
C SER A 226 1.00 -11.25 5.36
N TYR A 227 1.32 -12.52 5.17
CA TYR A 227 1.98 -12.99 3.94
C TYR A 227 1.04 -12.85 2.74
N ALA A 228 1.56 -12.37 1.61
CA ALA A 228 0.78 -12.25 0.38
C ALA A 228 1.60 -12.83 -0.78
N GLU A 229 1.30 -14.08 -1.11
CA GLU A 229 1.91 -14.75 -2.25
C GLU A 229 1.46 -14.14 -3.58
N ASN A 230 2.22 -14.49 -4.62
CA ASN A 230 1.90 -14.12 -5.98
C ASN A 230 2.06 -15.33 -6.90
N ALA A 231 1.23 -15.44 -7.94
CA ALA A 231 1.29 -16.51 -8.92
C ALA A 231 2.68 -16.68 -9.54
N ALA A 232 3.40 -15.58 -9.76
CA ALA A 232 4.76 -15.58 -10.33
C ALA A 232 5.87 -15.78 -9.28
N PHE A 233 5.50 -16.13 -8.05
CA PHE A 233 6.33 -16.45 -6.89
C PHE A 233 7.20 -15.29 -6.40
N ASN A 234 8.14 -14.79 -7.21
CA ASN A 234 9.08 -13.74 -6.80
C ASN A 234 8.42 -12.42 -6.34
N PRO A 235 7.28 -11.98 -6.91
CA PRO A 235 6.60 -10.77 -6.44
C PRO A 235 5.91 -10.89 -5.09
N THR A 236 5.88 -12.08 -4.49
CA THR A 236 5.36 -12.34 -3.15
C THR A 236 5.88 -11.32 -2.13
N LEU A 237 4.98 -10.80 -1.31
CA LEU A 237 5.31 -9.88 -0.22
C LEU A 237 5.42 -10.66 1.10
N PRO A 238 6.61 -10.77 1.70
CA PRO A 238 6.76 -11.46 2.98
C PRO A 238 6.03 -10.72 4.12
N PRO A 239 5.59 -11.43 5.18
CA PRO A 239 4.82 -10.82 6.26
C PRO A 239 5.59 -9.74 7.02
N LEU A 240 6.92 -9.85 7.12
CA LEU A 240 7.78 -8.85 7.75
C LEU A 240 7.67 -7.50 7.02
N GLN A 241 7.73 -7.51 5.69
CA GLN A 241 7.61 -6.32 4.86
C GLN A 241 6.26 -5.62 5.08
N GLY A 242 5.16 -6.37 5.20
CA GLY A 242 3.86 -5.80 5.54
C GLY A 242 3.84 -5.08 6.89
N ALA A 243 4.47 -5.68 7.91
CA ALA A 243 4.55 -5.08 9.25
C ALA A 243 5.43 -3.82 9.27
N LEU A 244 6.61 -3.89 8.63
CA LEU A 244 7.53 -2.75 8.49
C LEU A 244 6.90 -1.61 7.68
N ASN A 245 6.12 -1.93 6.65
CA ASN A 245 5.40 -0.96 5.84
C ASN A 245 4.42 -0.14 6.68
N LEU A 246 3.54 -0.80 7.44
CA LEU A 246 2.61 -0.10 8.34
C LEU A 246 3.33 0.73 9.42
N LEU A 247 4.41 0.18 9.97
CA LEU A 247 5.26 0.87 10.95
C LEU A 247 5.82 2.15 10.33
N SER A 248 6.43 2.07 9.16
CA SER A 248 7.02 3.23 8.47
C SER A 248 5.95 4.28 8.15
N LEU A 249 4.87 3.87 7.48
CA LEU A 249 3.78 4.77 7.09
C LEU A 249 3.19 5.52 8.29
N LYS A 250 3.02 4.88 9.45
CA LYS A 250 2.45 5.54 10.63
C LYS A 250 3.47 6.28 11.51
N ARG A 251 4.75 5.86 11.55
CA ARG A 251 5.69 6.30 12.61
C ARG A 251 7.08 6.76 12.14
N LEU A 252 7.55 6.42 10.94
CA LEU A 252 8.90 6.77 10.45
C LEU A 252 8.84 7.70 9.24
#